data_AF-D6A4H4-F1
#
_entry.id   AF-D6A4H4-F1
#
_cell.length_a   1.000
_cell.length_b   1.000
_cell.length_c   1.000
_cell.angle_alpha   90.00
_cell.angle_beta   90.00
_cell.angle_gamma   90.00
#
_symmetry.space_group_name_H-M   'P 1'
#
loop_
_entity.id
_entity.type
_entity.pdbx_description
1 polymer ?
#
loop_
_entity_poly.entity_id
_entity_poly.type
_entity_poly.pdbx_seq_one_letter_code
_entity_poly.pdbx_strand_id
1 'polypeptide(L)'
;MSSSARFRCRWPVCLLVDKSSPLHPFKVTSDCKGESVPFGSGDRAQLQQIIEQLGKLATDLAAVKQQVNDQQNTINQIRQDATAAITTGLAEIRAVARDAMSRTNDIVTGPVASIGGELVTIRSAIGQLDSRLQEQAASPPAPAAEPASPPAPEPEPTPVPEAVPEPDPEPEPERPDPLDEPDVDTLRAAAGISAATLHAHRDTWEFLVKHVGADQHFHLPAEVRGAEGVVLAKVSGPSLVAALTSLHRVSRTAPEAGTRAIAAHLHERLTETVQEIVTRPHRGDGADAVRIVIDDRAAPDDTSS
;
A
#
# COMPACT_ATOMS: atom_id res chain seq x y z
N MET A 1 21.07 10.26 54.65
CA MET A 1 21.81 11.53 54.42
C MET A 1 20.95 12.40 53.50
N SER A 2 20.18 13.33 54.07
CA SER A 2 19.22 14.15 53.33
C SER A 2 19.87 15.49 52.95
N SER A 3 20.00 15.76 51.65
CA SER A 3 20.67 16.96 51.13
C SER A 3 19.65 18.09 50.97
N SER A 4 19.75 19.10 51.83
CA SER A 4 18.85 20.26 51.85
C SER A 4 19.55 21.46 51.21
N ALA A 5 19.05 21.92 50.07
CA ALA A 5 19.60 23.07 49.35
C ALA A 5 18.96 24.37 49.86
N ARG A 6 19.77 25.29 50.41
CA ARG A 6 19.31 26.64 50.81
C ARG A 6 19.67 27.66 49.74
N PHE A 7 18.67 28.23 49.09
CA PHE A 7 18.84 29.38 48.20
C PHE A 7 18.72 30.68 49.01
N ARG A 8 19.76 31.52 49.00
CA ARG A 8 19.70 32.87 49.58
C ARG A 8 19.15 33.84 48.53
N CYS A 9 17.89 34.22 48.67
CA CYS A 9 17.33 35.35 47.92
C CYS A 9 17.68 36.68 48.63
N ARG A 10 17.69 37.79 47.87
CA ARG A 10 17.99 39.16 48.35
C ARG A 10 16.86 39.79 49.20
N TRP A 11 15.84 39.01 49.54
CA TRP A 11 14.71 39.38 50.40
C TRP A 11 14.68 38.45 51.63
N PRO A 12 14.15 38.89 52.80
CA PRO A 12 14.20 38.13 54.06
C PRO A 12 13.18 36.97 54.11
N VAL A 13 12.98 36.26 53.00
CA VAL A 13 12.08 35.11 52.91
C VAL A 13 12.90 33.89 52.48
N CYS A 14 13.15 32.98 53.41
CA CYS A 14 13.74 31.68 53.12
C CYS A 14 12.64 30.68 52.77
N LEU A 15 12.48 30.35 51.49
CA LEU A 15 11.64 29.24 51.05
C LEU A 15 12.41 27.93 51.25
N LEU A 16 11.94 27.10 52.17
CA LEU A 16 12.46 25.75 52.39
C LEU A 16 11.58 24.77 51.61
N VAL A 17 12.14 24.22 50.53
CA VAL A 17 11.50 23.16 49.76
C VAL A 17 11.77 21.85 50.47
N ASP A 18 10.74 21.29 51.09
CA ASP A 18 10.82 20.00 51.77
C ASP A 18 10.50 18.88 50.77
N LYS A 19 11.54 18.14 50.35
CA LYS A 19 11.40 17.01 49.40
C LYS A 19 10.73 15.78 50.02
N SER A 20 10.44 15.77 51.32
CA SER A 20 9.92 14.59 52.01
C SER A 20 8.40 14.47 52.03
N SER A 21 7.64 15.46 51.53
CA SER A 21 6.16 15.41 51.51
C SER A 21 5.59 15.64 50.10
N PRO A 22 5.04 14.61 49.42
CA PRO A 22 4.50 14.75 48.06
C PRO A 22 3.18 15.54 47.99
N LEU A 23 2.50 15.77 49.12
CA LEU A 23 1.20 16.46 49.17
C LEU A 23 1.30 17.96 49.49
N HIS A 24 2.40 18.44 50.11
CA HIS A 24 2.59 19.85 50.46
C HIS A 24 4.09 20.23 50.41
N PRO A 25 4.65 20.55 49.23
CA PRO A 25 6.10 20.74 49.05
C PRO A 25 6.66 22.06 49.61
N PHE A 26 5.81 22.95 50.14
CA PHE A 26 6.23 24.27 50.60
C PHE A 26 5.82 24.53 52.05
N LYS A 27 6.81 24.55 52.95
CA LYS A 27 6.64 25.09 54.32
C LYS A 27 7.33 26.45 54.39
N VAL A 28 6.53 27.50 54.53
CA VAL A 28 7.05 28.85 54.79
C VAL A 28 7.19 29.00 56.30
N THR A 29 8.41 28.89 56.83
CA THR A 29 8.69 29.17 58.24
C THR A 29 9.35 30.54 58.35
N SER A 30 8.67 31.50 58.99
CA SER A 30 9.22 32.83 59.27
C SER A 30 10.03 32.76 60.56
N ASP A 31 11.35 32.62 60.43
CA ASP A 31 12.30 32.76 61.54
C ASP A 31 13.03 34.09 61.35
N CYS A 32 12.30 35.19 61.57
CA CYS A 32 12.82 36.56 61.47
C CYS A 32 12.50 37.32 62.76
N LYS A 33 13.50 37.39 63.64
CA LYS A 33 13.47 38.12 64.89
C LYS A 33 13.75 39.59 64.61
N GLY A 34 12.69 40.40 64.52
CA GLY A 34 12.73 41.85 64.71
C GLY A 34 12.96 42.71 63.46
N GLU A 35 11.88 43.01 62.74
CA GLU A 35 11.48 44.36 62.27
C GLU A 35 10.22 44.18 61.42
N SER A 36 9.08 44.67 61.93
CA SER A 36 7.80 44.60 61.22
C SER A 36 7.84 45.60 60.08
N VAL A 37 8.21 45.14 58.88
CA VAL A 37 8.02 45.92 57.65
C VAL A 37 6.52 46.16 57.46
N PRO A 38 6.06 47.42 57.37
CA PRO A 38 4.65 47.75 57.19
C PRO A 38 4.28 47.53 55.72
N PHE A 39 3.95 46.30 55.36
CA PHE A 39 3.22 46.04 54.12
C PHE A 39 1.86 46.72 54.24
N GLY A 40 1.55 47.58 53.26
CA GLY A 40 0.25 48.25 53.18
C GLY A 40 -0.87 47.21 53.06
N SER A 41 -2.08 47.55 53.51
CA SER A 41 -3.25 46.68 53.38
C SER A 41 -3.54 46.28 51.94
N GLY A 42 -3.19 47.13 50.96
CA GLY A 42 -3.29 46.83 49.52
C GLY A 42 -2.39 45.67 49.08
N ASP A 43 -1.14 45.61 49.55
CA ASP A 43 -0.19 44.56 49.18
C ASP A 43 -0.64 43.19 49.69
N ARG A 44 -1.29 43.14 50.85
CA ARG A 44 -1.83 41.89 51.42
C ARG A 44 -3.00 41.35 50.60
N ALA A 45 -3.90 42.21 50.14
CA ALA A 45 -5.02 41.81 49.29
C ALA A 45 -4.53 41.26 47.94
N GLN A 46 -3.53 41.92 47.33
CA GLN A 46 -2.93 41.46 46.09
C GLN A 46 -2.24 40.09 46.25
N LEU A 47 -1.49 39.88 47.33
CA LEU A 47 -0.85 38.59 47.61
C LEU A 47 -1.88 37.47 47.81
N GLN A 48 -2.99 37.75 48.50
CA GLN A 48 -4.04 36.77 48.70
C GLN A 48 -4.73 36.40 47.38
N GLN A 49 -4.98 37.38 46.51
CA GLN A 49 -5.49 37.13 45.16
C GLN A 49 -4.54 36.27 44.32
N ILE A 50 -3.24 36.53 44.38
CA ILE A 50 -2.23 35.72 43.66
C ILE A 50 -2.23 34.28 44.19
N ILE A 51 -2.32 34.08 45.50
CA ILE A 51 -2.37 32.74 46.12
C ILE A 51 -3.62 31.99 45.64
N GLU A 52 -4.78 32.64 45.57
CA GLU A 52 -6.01 32.03 45.06
C GLU A 52 -5.90 31.68 43.57
N GLN A 53 -5.33 32.56 42.75
CA GLN A 53 -5.10 32.30 41.33
C GLN A 53 -4.14 31.13 41.10
N LEU A 54 -3.05 31.05 41.87
CA LEU A 54 -2.11 29.93 41.80
C LEU A 54 -2.76 28.62 42.27
N GLY A 55 -3.63 28.68 43.29
CA GLY A 55 -4.42 27.53 43.72
C GLY A 55 -5.32 27.00 42.61
N LYS A 56 -6.06 27.90 41.92
CA LYS A 56 -6.91 27.54 40.79
C LYS A 56 -6.11 26.91 39.64
N LEU A 57 -5.00 27.54 39.24
CA LEU A 57 -4.14 27.01 38.17
C LEU A 57 -3.56 25.63 38.50
N ALA A 58 -3.20 25.39 39.76
CA ALA A 58 -2.73 24.08 40.20
C ALA A 58 -3.82 23.01 40.08
N THR A 59 -5.06 23.34 40.42
CA THR A 59 -6.22 22.45 40.24
C THR A 59 -6.50 22.18 38.76
N ASP A 60 -6.51 23.21 37.92
CA ASP A 60 -6.75 23.07 36.48
C ASP A 60 -5.65 22.22 35.81
N LEU A 61 -4.38 22.42 36.20
CA LEU A 61 -3.27 21.61 35.71
C LEU A 61 -3.38 20.15 36.14
N ALA A 62 -3.85 19.88 37.37
CA ALA A 62 -4.08 18.52 37.83
C ALA A 62 -5.21 17.84 37.03
N ALA A 63 -6.29 18.57 36.72
CA ALA A 63 -7.39 18.08 35.89
C ALA A 63 -6.92 17.76 34.45
N VAL A 64 -6.15 18.64 33.82
CA VAL A 64 -5.59 18.42 32.48
C VAL A 64 -4.64 17.21 32.47
N LYS A 65 -3.79 17.06 33.48
CA LYS A 65 -2.90 15.87 33.59
C LYS A 65 -3.70 14.58 33.70
N GLN A 66 -4.77 14.59 34.49
CA GLN A 66 -5.65 13.43 34.59
C GLN A 66 -6.30 13.11 33.24
N GLN A 67 -6.82 14.13 32.55
CA GLN A 67 -7.42 13.98 31.22
C GLN A 67 -6.44 13.40 30.20
N VAL A 68 -5.18 13.87 30.19
CA VAL A 68 -4.14 13.34 29.29
C VAL A 68 -3.84 11.87 29.59
N ASN A 69 -3.78 11.49 30.87
CA ASN A 69 -3.58 10.09 31.26
C ASN A 69 -4.76 9.21 30.82
N ASP A 70 -5.99 9.70 30.98
CA ASP A 70 -7.20 8.99 30.56
C ASP A 70 -7.22 8.82 29.02
N GLN A 71 -6.89 9.88 28.28
CA GLN A 71 -6.75 9.82 26.82
C GLN A 71 -5.66 8.83 26.39
N GLN A 72 -4.50 8.84 27.04
CA GLN A 72 -3.42 7.90 26.74
C GLN A 72 -3.84 6.45 26.96
N ASN A 73 -4.62 6.19 28.01
CA ASN A 73 -5.19 4.86 28.27
C ASN A 73 -6.20 4.47 27.19
N THR A 74 -7.08 5.38 26.76
CA THR A 74 -8.02 5.13 25.65
C THR A 74 -7.28 4.83 24.34
N ILE A 75 -6.22 5.58 24.01
CA ILE A 75 -5.42 5.35 22.80
C ILE A 75 -4.77 3.96 22.85
N ASN A 76 -4.21 3.58 24.01
CA ASN A 76 -3.60 2.27 24.19
C ASN A 76 -4.63 1.14 24.02
N GLN A 77 -5.84 1.32 24.54
CA GLN A 77 -6.93 0.35 24.38
C GLN A 77 -7.34 0.21 22.91
N ILE A 78 -7.60 1.32 22.22
CA ILE A 78 -7.96 1.32 20.79
C ILE A 78 -6.87 0.63 19.96
N ARG A 79 -5.60 0.88 20.27
CA ARG A 79 -4.48 0.23 19.58
C ARG A 79 -4.47 -1.29 19.81
N GLN A 80 -4.74 -1.74 21.02
CA GLN A 80 -4.84 -3.17 21.34
C GLN A 80 -6.02 -3.82 20.62
N ASP A 81 -7.19 -3.20 20.66
CA ASP A 81 -8.42 -3.68 20.00
C ASP A 81 -8.24 -3.76 18.48
N ALA A 82 -7.65 -2.73 17.87
CA ALA A 82 -7.35 -2.72 16.44
C ALA A 82 -6.36 -3.84 16.06
N THR A 83 -5.34 -4.08 16.88
CA THR A 83 -4.39 -5.17 16.65
C THR A 83 -5.09 -6.54 16.72
N ALA A 84 -5.98 -6.73 17.69
CA ALA A 84 -6.76 -7.96 17.84
C ALA A 84 -7.77 -8.19 16.69
N ALA A 85 -8.39 -7.11 16.21
CA ALA A 85 -9.29 -7.17 15.06
C ALA A 85 -8.54 -7.55 13.78
N ILE A 86 -7.36 -6.96 13.54
CA ILE A 86 -6.52 -7.25 12.37
C ILE A 86 -6.04 -8.71 12.39
N THR A 87 -5.57 -9.20 13.53
CA THR A 87 -5.10 -10.60 13.63
C THR A 87 -6.23 -11.59 13.42
N THR A 88 -7.42 -11.30 13.94
CA THR A 88 -8.64 -12.09 13.72
C THR A 88 -9.02 -12.10 12.23
N GLY A 89 -9.12 -10.93 11.60
CA GLY A 89 -9.47 -10.82 10.18
C GLY A 89 -8.47 -11.53 9.26
N LEU A 90 -7.17 -11.44 9.56
CA LEU A 90 -6.13 -12.17 8.81
C LEU A 90 -6.25 -13.69 8.97
N ALA A 91 -6.65 -14.18 10.15
CA ALA A 91 -6.90 -15.59 10.37
C ALA A 91 -8.11 -16.09 9.57
N GLU A 92 -9.18 -15.30 9.51
CA GLU A 92 -10.37 -15.59 8.71
C GLU A 92 -10.07 -15.62 7.21
N ILE A 93 -9.36 -14.62 6.68
CA ILE A 93 -8.96 -14.59 5.26
C ILE A 93 -8.11 -15.81 4.90
N ARG A 94 -7.16 -16.20 5.76
CA ARG A 94 -6.35 -17.41 5.55
C ARG A 94 -7.20 -18.68 5.60
N ALA A 95 -8.23 -18.74 6.43
CA ALA A 95 -9.15 -19.88 6.47
C ALA A 95 -9.94 -19.99 5.17
N VAL A 96 -10.51 -18.88 4.69
CA VAL A 96 -11.24 -18.81 3.41
C VAL A 96 -10.34 -19.20 2.24
N ALA A 97 -9.10 -18.69 2.20
CA ALA A 97 -8.14 -19.03 1.15
C ALA A 97 -7.80 -20.53 1.12
N ARG A 98 -7.60 -21.16 2.29
CA ARG A 98 -7.35 -22.61 2.37
C ARG A 98 -8.56 -23.43 1.93
N ASP A 99 -9.77 -23.04 2.33
CA ASP A 99 -11.01 -23.70 1.89
C ASP A 99 -11.18 -23.59 0.36
N ALA A 100 -10.95 -22.41 -0.22
CA ALA A 100 -11.02 -22.20 -1.66
C ALA A 100 -9.98 -23.05 -2.43
N MET A 101 -8.74 -23.13 -1.93
CA MET A 101 -7.71 -24.00 -2.51
C MET A 101 -8.08 -25.48 -2.41
N SER A 102 -8.64 -25.92 -1.27
CA SER A 102 -9.12 -27.32 -1.11
C SER A 102 -10.20 -27.64 -2.14
N ARG A 103 -11.21 -26.77 -2.27
CA ARG A 103 -12.28 -26.96 -3.26
C ARG A 103 -11.77 -26.98 -4.68
N THR A 104 -10.85 -26.09 -5.02
CA THR A 104 -10.23 -26.05 -6.35
C THR A 104 -9.45 -27.33 -6.63
N ASN A 105 -8.70 -27.82 -5.62
CA ASN A 105 -7.98 -29.07 -5.74
C ASN A 105 -8.93 -30.26 -5.94
N ASP A 106 -10.06 -30.30 -5.23
CA ASP A 106 -11.08 -31.34 -5.40
C ASP A 106 -11.72 -31.28 -6.80
N ILE A 107 -12.02 -30.08 -7.30
CA ILE A 107 -12.60 -29.84 -8.62
C ILE A 107 -11.64 -30.25 -9.74
N VAL A 108 -10.33 -30.05 -9.57
CA VAL A 108 -9.34 -30.34 -10.62
C VAL A 108 -8.87 -31.80 -10.55
N THR A 109 -8.50 -32.27 -9.36
CA THR A 109 -7.86 -33.57 -9.18
C THR A 109 -8.85 -34.72 -9.44
N GLY A 110 -10.12 -34.56 -9.08
CA GLY A 110 -11.15 -35.59 -9.34
C GLY A 110 -11.32 -35.92 -10.82
N PRO A 111 -11.67 -34.94 -11.68
CA PRO A 111 -11.79 -35.15 -13.12
C PRO A 111 -10.50 -35.62 -13.78
N VAL A 112 -9.33 -35.09 -13.37
CA VAL A 112 -8.04 -35.54 -13.93
C VAL A 112 -7.77 -37.01 -13.60
N ALA A 113 -8.05 -37.45 -12.37
CA ALA A 113 -7.94 -38.85 -12.00
C ALA A 113 -8.93 -39.73 -12.80
N SER A 114 -10.16 -39.23 -13.02
CA SER A 114 -11.17 -39.92 -13.85
C SER A 114 -10.71 -40.09 -15.29
N ILE A 115 -10.26 -39.00 -15.93
CA ILE A 115 -9.73 -39.01 -17.30
C ILE A 115 -8.52 -39.96 -17.40
N GLY A 116 -7.64 -39.94 -16.40
CA GLY A 116 -6.52 -40.87 -16.31
C GLY A 116 -6.96 -42.33 -16.29
N GLY A 117 -8.00 -42.64 -15.51
CA GLY A 117 -8.61 -43.98 -15.47
C GLY A 117 -9.20 -44.39 -16.82
N GLU A 118 -9.98 -43.51 -17.45
CA GLU A 118 -10.59 -43.76 -18.77
C GLU A 118 -9.53 -44.01 -19.85
N LEU A 119 -8.44 -43.24 -19.86
CA LEU A 119 -7.34 -43.43 -20.81
C LEU A 119 -6.65 -44.80 -20.64
N VAL A 120 -6.49 -45.27 -19.40
CA VAL A 120 -5.94 -46.62 -19.13
C VAL A 120 -6.90 -47.71 -19.65
N THR A 121 -8.21 -47.53 -19.47
CA THR A 121 -9.22 -48.44 -20.03
C THR A 121 -9.17 -48.45 -21.56
N ILE A 122 -9.11 -47.28 -22.21
CA ILE A 122 -9.01 -47.17 -23.68
C ILE A 122 -7.73 -47.85 -24.19
N ARG A 123 -6.58 -47.60 -23.57
CA ARG A 123 -5.30 -48.25 -23.94
C ARG A 123 -5.38 -49.77 -23.83
N SER A 124 -6.03 -50.28 -22.79
CA SER A 124 -6.22 -51.72 -22.61
C SER A 124 -7.13 -52.32 -23.68
N ALA A 125 -8.20 -51.63 -24.05
CA ALA A 125 -9.10 -52.07 -25.13
C ALA A 125 -8.39 -52.11 -26.50
N ILE A 126 -7.55 -51.11 -26.80
CA ILE A 126 -6.75 -51.08 -28.04
C ILE A 126 -5.79 -52.28 -28.08
N GLY A 127 -5.08 -52.58 -26.99
CA GLY A 127 -4.18 -53.74 -26.93
C GLY A 127 -4.88 -55.08 -27.10
N GLN A 128 -6.11 -55.23 -26.61
CA GLN A 128 -6.94 -56.42 -26.86
C GLN A 128 -7.34 -56.54 -28.34
N LEU A 129 -7.67 -55.43 -28.99
CA LEU A 129 -8.06 -55.40 -30.39
C LEU A 129 -6.90 -55.77 -31.31
N ASP A 130 -5.71 -55.26 -31.01
CA ASP A 130 -4.46 -55.59 -31.71
C ASP A 130 -4.13 -57.09 -31.60
N SER A 131 -4.25 -57.65 -30.39
CA SER A 131 -4.06 -59.09 -30.16
C SER A 131 -5.03 -59.94 -30.98
N ARG A 132 -6.31 -59.54 -31.07
CA ARG A 132 -7.32 -60.24 -31.89
C ARG A 132 -7.03 -60.17 -33.39
N LEU A 133 -6.57 -59.03 -33.88
CA LEU A 133 -6.19 -58.87 -35.29
C LEU A 133 -4.98 -59.75 -35.63
N GLN A 134 -4.00 -59.84 -34.73
CA GLN A 134 -2.84 -60.73 -34.88
C GLN A 134 -3.27 -62.21 -34.97
N GLU A 135 -4.21 -62.64 -34.12
CA GLU A 135 -4.76 -64.01 -34.13
C GLU A 135 -5.54 -64.32 -35.43
N GLN A 136 -6.31 -63.36 -35.95
CA GLN A 136 -7.03 -63.52 -37.23
C GLN A 136 -6.06 -63.59 -38.42
N ALA A 137 -5.03 -62.74 -38.43
CA ALA A 137 -4.02 -62.76 -39.49
C ALA A 137 -3.18 -64.06 -39.51
N ALA A 138 -3.06 -64.73 -38.36
CA ALA A 138 -2.40 -66.03 -38.25
C ALA A 138 -3.29 -67.22 -38.65
N SER A 139 -4.60 -67.02 -38.90
CA SER A 139 -5.45 -68.07 -39.46
C SER A 139 -5.19 -68.23 -40.97
N PRO A 140 -4.94 -69.45 -41.46
CA PRO A 140 -4.71 -69.70 -42.89
C PRO A 140 -5.96 -69.35 -43.71
N PRO A 141 -5.79 -68.76 -44.91
CA PRO A 141 -6.92 -68.33 -45.74
C PRO A 141 -7.79 -69.53 -46.13
N ALA A 142 -9.10 -69.41 -45.91
CA ALA A 142 -10.08 -70.36 -46.40
C ALA A 142 -10.05 -70.42 -47.94
N PRO A 143 -10.30 -71.59 -48.56
CA PRO A 143 -10.23 -71.76 -50.02
C PRO A 143 -11.21 -70.83 -50.73
N ALA A 144 -10.70 -70.07 -51.70
CA ALA A 144 -11.44 -69.12 -52.50
C ALA A 144 -12.60 -69.80 -53.27
N ALA A 145 -13.82 -69.33 -53.04
CA ALA A 145 -14.96 -69.58 -53.93
C ALA A 145 -14.89 -68.62 -55.13
N GLU A 146 -15.21 -69.15 -56.32
CA GLU A 146 -15.09 -68.51 -57.64
C GLU A 146 -15.83 -67.16 -57.78
N PRO A 147 -15.33 -66.24 -58.63
CA PRO A 147 -15.91 -64.93 -58.85
C PRO A 147 -17.08 -64.98 -59.82
N ALA A 148 -18.28 -64.61 -59.35
CA ALA A 148 -19.42 -64.32 -60.21
C ALA A 148 -19.46 -62.83 -60.59
N SER A 149 -19.35 -62.60 -61.91
CA SER A 149 -19.91 -61.52 -62.75
C SER A 149 -19.74 -60.04 -62.36
N PRO A 150 -19.34 -59.17 -63.32
CA PRO A 150 -19.25 -57.73 -63.11
C PRO A 150 -20.63 -57.04 -63.26
N PRO A 151 -21.01 -56.10 -62.36
CA PRO A 151 -22.06 -55.14 -62.63
C PRO A 151 -21.49 -53.84 -63.22
N ALA A 152 -22.11 -53.36 -64.29
CA ALA A 152 -22.12 -51.96 -64.73
C ALA A 152 -23.27 -51.20 -64.00
N PRO A 153 -23.44 -49.87 -64.11
CA PRO A 153 -22.55 -48.79 -64.53
C PRO A 153 -22.32 -47.73 -63.42
N GLU A 154 -21.46 -46.75 -63.70
CA GLU A 154 -21.10 -45.60 -62.87
C GLU A 154 -22.31 -44.73 -62.45
N PRO A 155 -22.42 -44.32 -61.17
CA PRO A 155 -23.30 -43.23 -60.76
C PRO A 155 -22.67 -41.86 -61.07
N GLU A 156 -23.53 -40.94 -61.53
CA GLU A 156 -23.25 -39.54 -61.83
C GLU A 156 -22.59 -38.76 -60.68
N PRO A 157 -21.77 -37.74 -60.98
CA PRO A 157 -21.08 -36.94 -59.98
C PRO A 157 -22.06 -36.10 -59.15
N THR A 158 -22.02 -36.30 -57.83
CA THR A 158 -22.67 -35.46 -56.83
C THR A 158 -22.03 -34.05 -56.77
N PRO A 159 -22.80 -33.02 -56.39
CA PRO A 159 -22.42 -31.62 -56.53
C PRO A 159 -21.28 -31.21 -55.59
N VAL A 160 -20.46 -30.30 -56.09
CA VAL A 160 -19.38 -29.61 -55.37
C VAL A 160 -19.95 -28.95 -54.11
N PRO A 161 -19.34 -29.11 -52.93
CA PRO A 161 -19.75 -28.40 -51.71
C PRO A 161 -19.65 -26.89 -51.92
N GLU A 162 -20.72 -26.16 -51.61
CA GLU A 162 -20.70 -24.71 -51.51
C GLU A 162 -19.61 -24.27 -50.53
N ALA A 163 -18.75 -23.36 -51.00
CA ALA A 163 -17.69 -22.78 -50.20
C ALA A 163 -18.30 -22.15 -48.94
N VAL A 164 -17.88 -22.67 -47.79
CA VAL A 164 -18.09 -22.00 -46.50
C VAL A 164 -17.50 -20.60 -46.64
N PRO A 165 -18.26 -19.53 -46.33
CA PRO A 165 -17.72 -18.17 -46.39
C PRO A 165 -16.48 -18.10 -45.50
N GLU A 166 -15.37 -17.65 -46.07
CA GLU A 166 -14.16 -17.35 -45.32
C GLU A 166 -14.55 -16.43 -44.15
N PRO A 167 -14.12 -16.74 -42.92
CA PRO A 167 -14.37 -15.87 -41.78
C PRO A 167 -13.78 -14.49 -42.10
N ASP A 168 -14.60 -13.46 -41.86
CA ASP A 168 -14.21 -12.05 -41.90
C ASP A 168 -12.82 -11.91 -41.24
N PRO A 169 -11.84 -11.24 -41.87
CA PRO A 169 -10.52 -11.07 -41.28
C PRO A 169 -10.66 -10.52 -39.87
N GLU A 170 -10.14 -11.26 -38.90
CA GLU A 170 -9.92 -10.76 -37.55
C GLU A 170 -9.24 -9.39 -37.66
N PRO A 171 -9.74 -8.35 -36.96
CA PRO A 171 -9.15 -7.04 -37.02
C PRO A 171 -7.67 -7.16 -36.65
N GLU A 172 -6.79 -6.80 -37.59
CA GLU A 172 -5.37 -6.69 -37.31
C GLU A 172 -5.19 -5.84 -36.04
N PRO A 173 -4.42 -6.31 -35.05
CA PRO A 173 -4.15 -5.51 -33.87
C PRO A 173 -3.54 -4.19 -34.33
N GLU A 174 -4.25 -3.09 -34.06
CA GLU A 174 -3.76 -1.74 -34.30
C GLU A 174 -2.35 -1.65 -33.71
N ARG A 175 -1.35 -1.54 -34.59
CA ARG A 175 0.02 -1.29 -34.16
C ARG A 175 -0.02 0.04 -33.39
N PRO A 176 0.50 0.09 -32.14
CA PRO A 176 0.52 1.33 -31.39
C PRO A 176 1.25 2.39 -32.20
N ASP A 177 0.66 3.59 -32.25
CA ASP A 177 1.21 4.70 -33.03
C ASP A 177 2.64 4.99 -32.54
N PRO A 178 3.59 5.33 -33.42
CA PRO A 178 4.99 5.61 -33.02
C PRO A 178 5.15 6.85 -32.11
N LEU A 179 4.07 7.55 -31.79
CA LEU A 179 4.01 8.63 -30.80
C LEU A 179 3.59 8.14 -29.40
N ASP A 180 3.39 6.83 -29.22
CA ASP A 180 2.80 6.25 -28.01
C ASP A 180 3.79 5.71 -26.98
N GLU A 181 5.08 5.73 -27.28
CA GLU A 181 6.10 5.29 -26.34
C GLU A 181 6.36 6.35 -25.26
N PRO A 182 6.55 5.93 -23.99
CA PRO A 182 6.94 6.85 -22.93
C PRO A 182 8.27 7.53 -23.28
N ASP A 183 8.36 8.83 -23.03
CA ASP A 183 9.55 9.63 -23.36
C ASP A 183 10.81 9.03 -22.72
N VAL A 184 11.65 8.44 -23.58
CA VAL A 184 12.87 7.72 -23.19
C VAL A 184 13.84 8.64 -22.46
N ASP A 185 13.89 9.94 -22.78
CA ASP A 185 14.77 10.88 -22.11
C ASP A 185 14.26 11.20 -20.69
N THR A 186 12.94 11.33 -20.50
CA THR A 186 12.32 11.43 -19.18
C THR A 186 12.55 10.16 -18.34
N LEU A 187 12.44 8.97 -18.92
CA LEU A 187 12.72 7.72 -18.21
C LEU A 187 14.21 7.61 -17.81
N ARG A 188 15.12 8.00 -18.71
CA ARG A 188 16.56 8.05 -18.42
C ARG A 188 16.87 9.05 -17.32
N ALA A 189 16.22 10.22 -17.33
CA ALA A 189 16.30 11.22 -16.28
C ALA A 189 15.85 10.66 -14.92
N ALA A 190 14.68 10.01 -14.87
CA ALA A 190 14.16 9.38 -13.67
C ALA A 190 15.11 8.31 -13.12
N ALA A 191 15.69 7.48 -13.99
CA ALA A 191 16.67 6.45 -13.60
C ALA A 191 17.95 7.05 -12.98
N GLY A 192 18.32 8.28 -13.35
CA GLY A 192 19.46 9.00 -12.79
C GLY A 192 19.22 9.56 -11.38
N ILE A 193 17.98 9.57 -10.88
CA ILE A 193 17.65 10.06 -9.54
C ILE A 193 17.97 8.98 -8.51
N SER A 194 19.03 9.20 -7.72
CA SER A 194 19.46 8.23 -6.70
C SER A 194 18.41 8.03 -5.59
N ALA A 195 17.75 9.11 -5.16
CA ALA A 195 16.69 9.07 -4.16
C ALA A 195 15.81 10.31 -4.28
N ALA A 196 14.49 10.11 -4.17
CA ALA A 196 13.51 11.18 -4.08
C ALA A 196 12.54 10.92 -2.93
N THR A 197 11.97 11.99 -2.37
CA THR A 197 10.88 11.92 -1.40
C THR A 197 9.61 12.38 -2.08
N LEU A 198 8.67 11.47 -2.26
CA LEU A 198 7.33 11.74 -2.73
C LEU A 198 6.50 12.33 -1.60
N HIS A 199 5.84 13.45 -1.86
CA HIS A 199 4.89 14.10 -0.96
C HIS A 199 3.53 14.13 -1.64
N ALA A 200 2.59 13.32 -1.17
CA ALA A 200 1.29 13.16 -1.81
C ALA A 200 0.18 13.00 -0.77
N HIS A 201 -1.06 13.29 -1.14
CA HIS A 201 -2.21 12.91 -0.33
C HIS A 201 -2.26 11.37 -0.17
N ARG A 202 -2.81 10.88 0.94
CA ARG A 202 -2.92 9.45 1.24
C ARG A 202 -3.60 8.67 0.11
N ASP A 203 -4.71 9.19 -0.41
CA ASP A 203 -5.47 8.54 -1.48
C ASP A 203 -4.68 8.50 -2.80
N THR A 204 -3.90 9.55 -3.09
CA THR A 204 -3.00 9.59 -4.26
C THR A 204 -1.91 8.52 -4.13
N TRP A 205 -1.34 8.37 -2.94
CA TRP A 205 -0.35 7.32 -2.67
C TRP A 205 -0.97 5.92 -2.81
N GLU A 206 -2.18 5.70 -2.31
CA GLU A 206 -2.89 4.43 -2.43
C GLU A 206 -3.19 4.09 -3.90
N PHE A 207 -3.65 5.07 -4.68
CA PHE A 207 -3.84 4.92 -6.12
C PHE A 207 -2.53 4.50 -6.81
N LEU A 208 -1.43 5.18 -6.49
CA LEU A 208 -0.11 4.88 -7.06
C LEU A 208 0.33 3.46 -6.71
N VAL A 209 0.24 3.05 -5.44
CA VAL A 209 0.61 1.69 -5.02
C VAL A 209 -0.28 0.63 -5.67
N LYS A 210 -1.58 0.88 -5.79
CA LYS A 210 -2.52 -0.05 -6.43
C LYS A 210 -2.18 -0.32 -7.89
N HIS A 211 -1.78 0.72 -8.63
CA HIS A 211 -1.58 0.63 -10.08
C HIS A 211 -0.13 0.39 -10.49
N VAL A 212 0.85 0.80 -9.68
CA VAL A 212 2.29 0.65 -9.94
C VAL A 212 2.87 -0.54 -9.19
N GLY A 213 2.26 -0.98 -8.09
CA GLY A 213 2.80 -2.02 -7.20
C GLY A 213 2.99 -3.40 -7.82
N ALA A 214 2.42 -3.65 -9.00
CA ALA A 214 2.62 -4.88 -9.76
C ALA A 214 3.87 -4.86 -10.67
N ASP A 215 4.52 -3.70 -10.85
CA ASP A 215 5.72 -3.58 -11.69
C ASP A 215 6.95 -4.13 -10.96
N GLN A 216 7.77 -4.91 -11.66
CA GLN A 216 8.96 -5.56 -11.11
C GLN A 216 10.01 -4.57 -10.57
N HIS A 217 10.02 -3.33 -11.06
CA HIS A 217 10.99 -2.32 -10.65
C HIS A 217 10.44 -1.43 -9.52
N PHE A 218 9.15 -1.53 -9.19
CA PHE A 218 8.55 -0.76 -8.11
C PHE A 218 8.78 -1.44 -6.75
N HIS A 219 9.58 -0.77 -5.91
CA HIS A 219 9.83 -1.21 -4.55
C HIS A 219 9.06 -0.33 -3.57
N LEU A 220 8.28 -0.97 -2.69
CA LEU A 220 7.59 -0.27 -1.61
C LEU A 220 8.61 0.39 -0.67
N PRO A 221 8.50 1.69 -0.40
CA PRO A 221 9.37 2.39 0.53
C PRO A 221 9.34 1.75 1.91
N ALA A 222 10.51 1.52 2.51
CA ALA A 222 10.60 1.04 3.90
C ALA A 222 10.12 2.10 4.91
N GLU A 223 10.16 3.37 4.53
CA GLU A 223 9.75 4.50 5.37
C GLU A 223 8.61 5.27 4.67
N VAL A 224 7.39 5.03 5.16
CA VAL A 224 6.19 5.79 4.82
C VAL A 224 5.74 6.50 6.08
N ARG A 225 5.90 7.83 6.13
CA ARG A 225 5.40 8.65 7.23
C ARG A 225 4.04 9.22 6.84
N GLY A 226 3.01 8.88 7.62
CA GLY A 226 1.68 9.46 7.49
C GLY A 226 1.45 10.53 8.56
N ALA A 227 1.13 11.76 8.15
CA ALA A 227 0.66 12.83 9.03
C ALA A 227 -0.45 13.61 8.31
N GLU A 228 -1.59 13.81 8.97
CA GLU A 228 -2.66 14.71 8.50
C GLU A 228 -3.12 14.50 7.03
N GLY A 229 -3.30 13.23 6.63
CA GLY A 229 -3.74 12.90 5.27
C GLY A 229 -2.67 13.05 4.18
N VAL A 230 -1.42 13.29 4.59
CA VAL A 230 -0.26 13.36 3.69
C VAL A 230 0.67 12.18 3.94
N VAL A 231 1.22 11.67 2.85
CA VAL A 231 2.21 10.59 2.82
C VAL A 231 3.55 11.14 2.32
N LEU A 232 4.59 10.91 3.12
CA LEU A 232 5.99 11.08 2.73
C LEU A 232 6.60 9.70 2.48
N ALA A 233 6.99 9.45 1.23
CA ALA A 233 7.50 8.16 0.77
C ALA A 233 8.85 8.33 0.05
N LYS A 234 9.89 7.63 0.52
CA LYS A 234 11.20 7.62 -0.16
C LYS A 234 11.18 6.65 -1.35
N VAL A 235 11.36 7.17 -2.55
CA VAL A 235 11.37 6.41 -3.81
C VAL A 235 12.74 6.49 -4.49
N SER A 236 13.15 5.39 -5.13
CA SER A 236 14.37 5.32 -5.93
C SER A 236 14.08 5.65 -7.40
N GLY A 237 15.11 5.95 -8.19
CA GLY A 237 14.99 6.14 -9.63
C GLY A 237 14.28 4.98 -10.36
N PRO A 238 14.64 3.69 -10.10
CA PRO A 238 13.91 2.55 -10.67
C PRO A 238 12.42 2.51 -10.32
N SER A 239 12.05 2.83 -9.06
CA SER A 239 10.64 2.92 -8.68
C SER A 239 9.92 4.07 -9.39
N LEU A 240 10.62 5.16 -9.69
CA LEU A 240 10.07 6.30 -10.43
C LEU A 240 9.84 5.97 -11.92
N VAL A 241 10.78 5.23 -12.54
CA VAL A 241 10.63 4.68 -13.90
C VAL A 241 9.43 3.74 -13.97
N ALA A 242 9.29 2.86 -12.98
CA ALA A 242 8.15 1.96 -12.86
C ALA A 242 6.83 2.73 -12.78
N ALA A 243 6.79 3.80 -11.97
CA ALA A 243 5.63 4.65 -11.81
C ALA A 243 5.23 5.35 -13.11
N LEU A 244 6.17 6.00 -13.79
CA LEU A 244 5.93 6.65 -15.08
C LEU A 244 5.39 5.66 -16.11
N THR A 245 6.07 4.52 -16.29
CA THR A 245 5.68 3.50 -17.27
C THR A 245 4.31 2.90 -16.98
N SER A 246 4.02 2.60 -15.71
CA SER A 246 2.75 2.02 -15.29
C SER A 246 1.61 3.03 -15.40
N LEU A 247 1.80 4.27 -14.97
CA LEU A 247 0.79 5.32 -15.06
C LEU A 247 0.47 5.67 -16.52
N HIS A 248 1.47 5.75 -17.40
CA HIS A 248 1.27 5.92 -18.84
C HIS A 248 0.38 4.80 -19.40
N ARG A 249 0.69 3.54 -19.08
CA ARG A 249 -0.12 2.39 -19.51
C ARG A 249 -1.56 2.48 -18.99
N VAL A 250 -1.73 2.69 -17.69
CA VAL A 250 -3.05 2.76 -17.03
C VAL A 250 -3.88 3.92 -17.59
N SER A 251 -3.26 5.06 -17.91
CA SER A 251 -3.95 6.20 -18.51
C SER A 251 -4.60 5.88 -19.85
N ARG A 252 -4.12 4.85 -20.55
CA ARG A 252 -4.63 4.44 -21.87
C ARG A 252 -5.52 3.21 -21.81
N THR A 253 -5.13 2.20 -21.02
CA THR A 253 -5.77 0.88 -21.07
C THR A 253 -6.80 0.66 -19.98
N ALA A 254 -6.86 1.50 -18.94
CA ALA A 254 -7.84 1.29 -17.88
C ALA A 254 -9.28 1.43 -18.43
N PRO A 255 -10.21 0.53 -18.06
CA PRO A 255 -11.58 0.55 -18.59
C PRO A 255 -12.37 1.79 -18.12
N GLU A 256 -12.10 2.23 -16.89
CA GLU A 256 -12.79 3.35 -16.25
C GLU A 256 -12.17 4.69 -16.67
N ALA A 257 -13.01 5.61 -17.16
CA ALA A 257 -12.56 6.94 -17.57
C ALA A 257 -11.93 7.74 -16.42
N GLY A 258 -12.45 7.61 -15.19
CA GLY A 258 -11.88 8.27 -14.01
C GLY A 258 -10.47 7.78 -13.70
N THR A 259 -10.25 6.47 -13.70
CA THR A 259 -8.93 5.86 -13.48
C THR A 259 -7.93 6.30 -14.55
N ARG A 260 -8.35 6.40 -15.82
CA ARG A 260 -7.52 6.95 -16.91
C ARG A 260 -7.14 8.41 -16.65
N ALA A 261 -8.09 9.25 -16.28
CA ALA A 261 -7.85 10.67 -16.03
C ALA A 261 -6.90 10.91 -14.85
N ILE A 262 -7.07 10.17 -13.74
CA ILE A 262 -6.18 10.25 -12.58
C ILE A 262 -4.77 9.78 -12.98
N ALA A 263 -4.64 8.67 -13.69
CA ALA A 263 -3.34 8.16 -14.12
C ALA A 263 -2.63 9.14 -15.08
N ALA A 264 -3.36 9.75 -16.00
CA ALA A 264 -2.82 10.77 -16.91
C ALA A 264 -2.30 11.99 -16.15
N HIS A 265 -3.08 12.53 -15.21
CA HIS A 265 -2.68 13.66 -14.36
C HIS A 265 -1.41 13.36 -13.56
N LEU A 266 -1.36 12.20 -12.90
CA LEU A 266 -0.19 11.80 -12.12
C LEU A 266 1.04 11.55 -12.99
N HIS A 267 0.86 10.99 -14.19
CA HIS A 267 1.93 10.80 -15.16
C HIS A 267 2.52 12.14 -15.61
N GLU A 268 1.67 13.10 -15.98
CA GLU A 268 2.06 14.45 -16.40
C GLU A 268 2.82 15.17 -15.29
N ARG A 269 2.28 15.22 -14.08
CA ARG A 269 2.92 15.85 -12.91
C ARG A 269 4.29 15.25 -12.56
N LEU A 270 4.41 13.92 -12.63
CA LEU A 270 5.69 13.25 -12.40
C LEU A 270 6.71 13.57 -13.49
N THR A 271 6.27 13.61 -14.74
CA THR A 271 7.11 13.94 -15.91
C THR A 271 7.65 15.37 -15.80
N GLU A 272 6.77 16.34 -15.53
CA GLU A 272 7.16 17.74 -15.29
C GLU A 272 8.18 17.85 -14.17
N THR A 273 7.94 17.18 -13.05
CA THR A 273 8.83 17.27 -11.89
C THR A 273 10.21 16.68 -12.19
N VAL A 274 10.27 15.53 -12.86
CA VAL A 274 11.54 14.90 -13.28
C VAL A 274 12.31 15.81 -14.23
N GLN A 275 11.63 16.44 -15.19
CA GLN A 275 12.26 17.37 -16.12
C GLN A 275 12.74 18.65 -15.43
N GLU A 276 12.01 19.17 -14.45
CA GLU A 276 12.46 20.31 -13.64
C GLU A 276 13.74 19.98 -12.86
N ILE A 277 13.81 18.78 -12.25
CA ILE A 277 15.00 18.32 -11.51
C ILE A 277 16.23 18.25 -12.43
N VAL A 278 16.06 17.77 -13.67
CA VAL A 278 17.15 17.69 -14.64
C VAL A 278 17.59 19.05 -15.15
N THR A 279 16.64 19.95 -15.43
CA THR A 279 16.93 21.30 -15.94
C THR A 279 17.50 22.22 -14.87
N ARG A 280 17.19 21.98 -13.60
CA ARG A 280 17.76 22.68 -12.44
C ARG A 280 18.29 21.68 -11.41
N PRO A 281 19.45 21.05 -11.68
CA PRO A 281 20.05 20.13 -10.75
C PRO A 281 20.43 20.89 -9.48
N HIS A 282 19.75 20.58 -8.38
CA HIS A 282 20.10 21.10 -7.06
C HIS A 282 21.47 20.54 -6.68
N ARG A 283 22.54 21.35 -6.83
CA ARG A 283 23.84 21.08 -6.20
C ARG A 283 23.73 21.37 -4.70
N GLY A 284 22.93 20.60 -3.98
CA GLY A 284 23.01 20.54 -2.52
C GLY A 284 24.30 19.82 -2.10
N ASP A 285 24.87 20.17 -0.95
CA ASP A 285 26.20 19.68 -0.49
C ASP A 285 26.27 18.18 -0.13
N GLY A 286 25.29 17.39 -0.55
CA GLY A 286 25.33 15.92 -0.50
C GLY A 286 24.34 15.25 0.45
N ALA A 287 23.42 15.98 1.09
CA ALA A 287 22.56 15.39 2.13
C ALA A 287 21.05 15.30 1.83
N ASP A 288 20.46 16.22 1.04
CA ASP A 288 19.00 16.28 0.89
C ASP A 288 18.48 15.56 -0.36
N ALA A 289 17.60 14.57 -0.14
CA ALA A 289 16.91 13.85 -1.21
C ALA A 289 15.98 14.80 -1.99
N VAL A 290 15.86 14.56 -3.30
CA VAL A 290 15.04 15.39 -4.18
C VAL A 290 13.56 15.29 -3.78
N ARG A 291 12.88 16.42 -3.57
CA ARG A 291 11.47 16.42 -3.15
C ARG A 291 10.54 16.51 -4.35
N ILE A 292 9.66 15.52 -4.51
CA ILE A 292 8.63 15.45 -5.55
C ILE A 292 7.27 15.67 -4.87
N VAL A 293 6.54 16.71 -5.26
CA VAL A 293 5.24 17.06 -4.66
C VAL A 293 4.11 16.75 -5.64
N ILE A 294 3.26 15.81 -5.25
CA ILE A 294 2.07 15.37 -5.98
C ILE A 294 0.84 15.66 -5.11
N ASP A 295 0.74 16.90 -4.65
CA ASP A 295 -0.43 17.37 -3.90
C ASP A 295 -0.77 18.76 -4.42
N ASP A 296 -1.97 18.90 -4.99
CA ASP A 296 -2.49 20.14 -5.59
C ASP A 296 -3.27 20.97 -4.56
N ARG A 297 -3.16 20.66 -3.26
CA ARG A 297 -3.67 21.54 -2.21
C ARG A 297 -3.08 22.93 -2.38
N ALA A 298 -3.96 23.93 -2.51
CA ALA A 298 -3.57 25.34 -2.53
C ALA A 298 -2.59 25.60 -1.38
N ALA A 299 -1.47 26.26 -1.68
CA ALA A 299 -0.54 26.67 -0.64
C ALA A 299 -1.32 27.42 0.45
N PRO A 300 -1.08 27.13 1.74
CA PRO A 300 -1.66 27.96 2.79
C PRO A 300 -1.21 29.39 2.52
N ASP A 301 -2.17 30.34 2.47
CA ASP A 301 -1.83 31.75 2.30
C ASP A 301 -0.82 32.14 3.39
N ASP A 302 0.40 32.49 2.98
CA ASP A 302 1.44 33.09 3.82
C ASP A 302 0.99 34.52 4.19
N THR A 303 -0.12 34.64 4.91
CA THR A 303 -0.65 35.88 5.47
C THR A 303 -0.99 35.67 6.93
N SER A 304 0.05 35.46 7.75
CA SER A 304 0.01 35.67 9.20
C SER A 304 1.44 35.81 9.72
N SER A 305 2.05 36.98 9.45
CA SER A 305 3.17 37.52 10.25
C SER A 305 2.63 38.57 11.19
#